data_AF-A0AAX1QZD1-F1
#
_entry.id   AF-A0AAX1QZD1-F1
#
_cell.length_a   1.000
_cell.length_b   1.000
_cell.length_c   1.000
_cell.angle_alpha   90.00
_cell.angle_beta   90.00
_cell.angle_gamma   90.00
#
_symmetry.space_group_name_H-M   'P 1'
#
loop_
_entity.id
_entity.type
_entity.pdbx_description
1 polymer ?
#
loop_
_entity_poly.entity_id
_entity_poly.type
_entity_poly.pdbx_seq_one_letter_code
_entity_poly.pdbx_strand_id
1 'polypeptide(L)'
;MIYVLYSPNCAVCKKVVRFFRNNQIEITKIIIGEDKIERSMLIDILSLCEDGFGTIISFKTESSKRLNITSKTFLDLSTKELLNLIQEDLNLIRRPLIYQTKNNKPYRLQIGYDLEEIEIFKRVVHEGR
;
A
#
# COMPACT_ATOMS: atom_id res chain seq x y z
N MET A 1 -8.20 -9.06 7.59
CA MET A 1 -8.91 -8.11 6.70
C MET A 1 -8.02 -7.76 5.52
N ILE A 2 -8.56 -7.38 4.36
CA ILE A 2 -7.76 -6.92 3.21
C ILE A 2 -8.10 -5.45 2.94
N TYR A 3 -7.07 -4.62 2.87
CA TYR A 3 -7.14 -3.21 2.53
C TYR A 3 -6.51 -2.98 1.16
N VAL A 4 -7.12 -2.11 0.36
CA VAL A 4 -6.58 -1.70 -0.95
C VAL A 4 -6.49 -0.19 -0.99
N LEU A 5 -5.27 0.33 -0.95
CA LEU A 5 -4.98 1.74 -1.23
C LEU A 5 -5.06 1.92 -2.75
N TYR A 6 -6.02 2.70 -3.20
CA TYR A 6 -6.37 2.80 -4.61
C TYR A 6 -6.72 4.24 -5.01
N SER A 7 -6.78 4.48 -6.31
CA SER A 7 -7.33 5.72 -6.85
C SER A 7 -8.41 5.42 -7.90
N PRO A 8 -9.54 6.13 -7.92
CA PRO A 8 -10.68 5.82 -8.79
C PRO A 8 -10.33 5.80 -10.28
N ASN A 9 -9.44 6.69 -10.72
CA ASN A 9 -9.05 6.86 -12.12
C ASN A 9 -7.84 6.01 -12.55
N CYS A 10 -7.34 5.14 -11.67
CA CYS A 10 -6.17 4.28 -11.95
C CYS A 10 -6.61 2.96 -12.59
N ALA A 11 -6.27 2.74 -13.87
CA ALA A 11 -6.64 1.53 -14.61
C ALA A 11 -6.13 0.24 -13.95
N VAL A 12 -4.92 0.26 -13.41
CA VAL A 12 -4.32 -0.86 -12.67
C VAL A 12 -5.09 -1.14 -11.37
N CYS A 13 -5.50 -0.10 -10.67
CA CYS A 13 -6.30 -0.20 -9.45
C CYS A 13 -7.68 -0.81 -9.73
N LYS A 14 -8.30 -0.46 -10.87
CA LYS A 14 -9.55 -1.10 -11.33
C LYS A 14 -9.37 -2.61 -11.57
N LYS A 15 -8.20 -3.06 -12.03
CA LYS A 15 -7.89 -4.50 -12.18
C LYS A 15 -7.88 -5.21 -10.82
N VAL A 16 -7.20 -4.64 -9.82
CA VAL A 16 -7.17 -5.17 -8.43
C VAL A 16 -8.58 -5.27 -7.85
N VAL A 17 -9.36 -4.20 -7.91
CA VAL A 17 -10.74 -4.21 -7.38
C VAL A 17 -11.61 -5.24 -8.10
N ARG A 18 -11.46 -5.36 -9.43
CA ARG A 18 -12.18 -6.37 -10.21
C ARG A 18 -11.77 -7.79 -9.82
N PHE A 19 -10.48 -8.04 -9.58
CA PHE A 19 -9.98 -9.34 -9.14
C PHE A 19 -10.66 -9.77 -7.83
N PHE A 20 -10.65 -8.92 -6.80
CA PHE A 20 -11.28 -9.25 -5.52
C PHE A 20 -12.78 -9.45 -5.64
N ARG A 21 -13.47 -8.58 -6.39
CA ARG A 21 -14.91 -8.71 -6.67
C ARG A 21 -15.26 -10.02 -7.39
N ASN A 22 -14.50 -10.39 -8.42
CA ASN A 22 -14.76 -11.60 -9.21
C ASN A 22 -14.54 -12.88 -8.39
N ASN A 23 -13.63 -12.84 -7.42
CA ASN A 23 -13.36 -13.95 -6.50
C ASN A 23 -14.22 -13.88 -5.21
N GLN A 24 -15.18 -12.95 -5.13
CA GLN A 24 -16.06 -12.76 -3.96
C GLN A 24 -15.29 -12.53 -2.65
N ILE A 25 -14.15 -11.85 -2.73
CA ILE A 25 -13.31 -11.50 -1.58
C ILE A 25 -13.62 -10.06 -1.17
N GLU A 26 -14.03 -9.88 0.08
CA GLU A 26 -14.28 -8.56 0.65
C GLU A 26 -12.98 -7.77 0.84
N ILE A 27 -13.03 -6.49 0.49
CA ILE A 27 -11.92 -5.55 0.66
C ILE A 27 -12.41 -4.24 1.26
N THR A 28 -11.59 -3.67 2.13
CA THR A 28 -11.73 -2.27 2.55
C THR A 28 -10.93 -1.40 1.59
N LYS A 29 -11.59 -0.42 1.01
CA LYS A 29 -10.99 0.50 0.05
C LYS A 29 -10.52 1.76 0.76
N ILE A 30 -9.29 2.20 0.47
CA ILE A 30 -8.72 3.46 0.96
C ILE A 30 -8.39 4.31 -0.27
N ILE A 31 -9.13 5.39 -0.45
CA ILE A 31 -9.02 6.30 -1.59
C ILE A 31 -7.86 7.27 -1.34
N ILE A 32 -6.77 7.08 -2.08
CA ILE A 32 -5.63 8.00 -2.04
C ILE A 32 -6.08 9.39 -2.51
N GLY A 33 -5.90 10.39 -1.64
CA GLY A 33 -6.28 11.79 -1.87
C GLY A 33 -7.57 12.21 -1.17
N GLU A 34 -8.34 11.25 -0.63
CA GLU A 34 -9.59 11.53 0.11
C GLU A 34 -9.51 10.96 1.53
N ASP A 35 -9.05 9.71 1.68
CA ASP A 35 -8.93 9.04 2.96
C ASP A 35 -7.58 9.31 3.64
N LYS A 36 -7.57 9.13 4.96
CA LYS A 36 -6.35 9.11 5.79
C LYS A 36 -6.14 7.70 6.33
N ILE A 37 -4.89 7.38 6.66
CA ILE A 37 -4.54 6.13 7.35
C ILE A 37 -3.82 6.43 8.65
N GLU A 38 -4.03 5.55 9.61
CA GLU A 38 -3.34 5.62 10.90
C GLU A 38 -1.86 5.32 10.75
N ARG A 39 -1.05 5.96 11.60
CA ARG A 39 0.39 5.74 11.63
C ARG A 39 0.74 4.26 11.89
N SER A 40 -0.05 3.58 12.70
CA SER A 40 0.11 2.14 12.97
C SER A 40 0.01 1.29 11.70
N MET A 41 -0.97 1.58 10.83
CA MET A 41 -1.10 0.88 9.54
C MET A 41 0.12 1.11 8.64
N LEU A 42 0.68 2.33 8.63
CA LEU A 42 1.92 2.59 7.88
C LEU A 42 3.10 1.79 8.43
N ILE A 43 3.25 1.72 9.75
CA ILE A 43 4.29 0.92 10.41
C ILE A 43 4.12 -0.57 10.07
N ASP A 44 2.89 -1.07 10.09
CA ASP A 44 2.59 -2.45 9.73
C ASP A 44 2.94 -2.75 8.27
N ILE A 45 2.59 -1.87 7.33
CA ILE A 45 2.96 -1.99 5.92
C ILE A 45 4.49 -2.03 5.77
N LEU A 46 5.21 -1.15 6.46
CA LEU A 46 6.67 -1.08 6.40
C LEU A 46 7.34 -2.34 6.95
N SER A 47 6.76 -2.96 7.99
CA SER A 47 7.26 -4.22 8.54
C SER A 47 7.22 -5.40 7.57
N LEU A 48 6.44 -5.28 6.48
CA LEU A 48 6.33 -6.26 5.40
C LEU A 48 7.20 -5.91 4.17
N CYS A 49 7.89 -4.78 4.17
CA CYS A 49 8.72 -4.33 3.06
C CYS A 49 10.17 -4.79 3.25
N GLU A 50 10.78 -5.33 2.19
CA GLU A 50 12.20 -5.74 2.21
C GLU A 50 13.15 -4.53 2.25
N ASP A 51 12.89 -3.50 1.43
CA ASP A 51 13.72 -2.28 1.31
C ASP A 51 13.08 -1.06 2.02
N GLY A 52 12.24 -1.30 3.02
CA GLY A 52 11.55 -0.25 3.78
C GLY A 52 10.73 0.71 2.90
N PHE A 53 10.94 2.02 3.08
CA PHE A 53 10.15 3.04 2.37
C PHE A 53 10.36 3.06 0.85
N GLY A 54 11.53 2.64 0.37
CA GLY A 54 11.83 2.60 -1.07
C GLY A 54 10.88 1.68 -1.85
N THR A 55 10.38 0.65 -1.17
CA THR A 55 9.42 -0.31 -1.71
C THR A 55 8.06 0.34 -1.99
N ILE A 56 7.58 1.20 -1.08
CA ILE A 56 6.24 1.79 -1.14
C ILE A 56 6.18 3.20 -1.72
N ILE A 57 7.28 3.97 -1.73
CA ILE A 57 7.28 5.34 -2.26
C ILE A 57 7.38 5.37 -3.79
N SER A 58 6.62 6.27 -4.41
CA SER A 58 6.64 6.53 -5.85
C SER A 58 7.29 7.87 -6.18
N PHE A 59 8.60 7.85 -6.48
CA PHE A 59 9.39 9.04 -6.85
C PHE A 59 8.95 9.76 -8.14
N LYS A 60 7.98 9.20 -8.87
CA LYS A 60 7.51 9.72 -10.17
C LYS A 60 6.26 10.58 -10.04
N THR A 61 5.67 10.68 -8.84
CA THR A 61 4.40 11.41 -8.64
C THR A 61 4.63 12.91 -8.59
N GLU A 62 3.59 13.69 -8.91
CA GLU A 62 3.64 15.15 -8.76
C GLU A 62 3.89 15.56 -7.31
N SER A 63 3.39 14.79 -6.34
CA SER A 63 3.70 15.00 -4.92
C SER A 63 5.18 14.81 -4.61
N SER A 64 5.81 13.74 -5.11
CA SER A 64 7.26 13.55 -4.95
C SER A 64 8.07 14.67 -5.62
N LYS A 65 7.67 15.11 -6.83
CA LYS A 65 8.33 16.24 -7.50
C LYS A 65 8.21 17.54 -6.71
N ARG A 66 6.99 17.87 -6.26
CA ARG A 66 6.69 19.07 -5.47
C ARG A 66 7.47 19.12 -4.16
N LEU A 67 7.62 17.97 -3.50
CA LEU A 67 8.34 17.82 -2.23
C LEU A 67 9.84 17.51 -2.41
N ASN A 68 10.34 17.49 -3.65
CA ASN A 68 11.72 17.14 -3.98
C ASN A 68 12.18 15.78 -3.40
N ILE A 69 11.26 14.81 -3.35
CA ILE A 69 11.51 13.44 -2.90
C ILE A 69 11.95 12.60 -4.10
N THR A 70 13.20 12.17 -4.06
CA THR A 70 13.87 11.37 -5.10
C THR A 70 14.46 10.11 -4.48
N SER A 71 14.95 9.19 -5.31
CA SER A 71 15.67 8.00 -4.85
C SER A 71 16.96 8.31 -4.08
N LYS A 72 17.45 9.56 -4.12
CA LYS A 72 18.59 10.01 -3.32
C LYS A 72 18.13 10.73 -2.05
N THR A 73 17.32 11.76 -2.20
CA THR A 73 16.91 12.64 -1.08
C THR A 73 16.06 11.92 -0.03
N PHE A 74 15.37 10.82 -0.39
CA PHE A 74 14.60 10.07 0.60
C PHE A 74 15.47 9.34 1.63
N LEU A 75 16.72 8.99 1.27
CA LEU A 75 17.65 8.30 2.17
C LEU A 75 18.16 9.22 3.28
N ASP A 76 18.08 10.54 3.07
CA ASP A 76 18.50 11.55 4.03
C ASP A 76 17.42 11.82 5.10
N LEU A 77 16.20 11.31 4.90
CA LEU A 77 15.07 11.50 5.81
C LEU A 77 15.01 10.41 6.87
N SER A 78 14.70 10.81 8.11
CA SER A 78 14.42 9.86 9.17
C SER A 78 13.12 9.10 8.93
N THR A 79 12.99 7.91 9.52
CA THR A 79 11.74 7.13 9.51
C THR A 79 10.55 7.96 10.02
N LYS A 80 10.76 8.83 11.01
CA LYS A 80 9.70 9.68 11.56
C LYS A 80 9.21 10.69 10.53
N GLU A 81 10.13 11.35 9.82
CA GLU A 81 9.81 12.33 8.77
C GLU A 81 9.10 11.66 7.60
N LEU A 82 9.61 10.51 7.13
CA LEU A 82 8.97 9.75 6.05
C LEU A 82 7.55 9.32 6.40
N LEU A 83 7.32 8.82 7.63
CA LEU A 83 5.98 8.50 8.10
C LEU A 83 5.05 9.71 8.11
N ASN A 84 5.55 10.86 8.58
CA ASN A 84 4.75 12.09 8.61
C ASN A 84 4.39 12.55 7.19
N LEU A 85 5.37 12.60 6.28
CA LEU A 85 5.16 13.00 4.88
C LEU A 85 4.12 12.12 4.20
N ILE A 86 4.19 10.80 4.38
CA ILE A 86 3.25 9.86 3.78
C ILE A 86 1.85 10.03 4.41
N GLN A 87 1.77 10.21 5.72
CA GLN A 87 0.49 10.41 6.41
C GLN A 87 -0.19 11.73 6.01
N GLU A 88 0.60 12.76 5.68
CA GLU A 88 0.12 14.04 5.16
C GLU A 88 -0.31 13.96 3.69
N ASP A 89 0.42 13.23 2.85
CA ASP A 89 0.10 13.05 1.42
C ASP A 89 0.31 11.60 0.94
N LEU A 90 -0.77 10.82 0.95
CA LEU A 90 -0.77 9.44 0.46
C LEU A 90 -0.46 9.31 -1.04
N ASN A 91 -0.47 10.40 -1.82
CA ASN A 91 -0.04 10.34 -3.21
C ASN A 91 1.46 10.02 -3.36
N LEU A 92 2.23 10.07 -2.27
CA LEU A 92 3.61 9.57 -2.24
C LEU A 92 3.69 8.04 -2.37
N ILE A 93 2.62 7.31 -2.06
CA ILE A 93 2.58 5.84 -2.09
C ILE A 93 2.35 5.32 -3.52
N ARG A 94 3.03 4.24 -3.88
CA ARG A 94 2.78 3.44 -5.09
C ARG A 94 1.38 2.83 -5.03
N ARG A 95 0.63 2.97 -6.12
CA ARG A 95 -0.75 2.47 -6.22
C ARG A 95 -0.93 1.51 -7.40
N PRO A 96 -1.78 0.47 -7.26
CA PRO A 96 -2.45 0.05 -6.03
C PRO A 96 -1.49 -0.55 -4.99
N LEU A 97 -1.82 -0.49 -3.70
CA LEU A 97 -1.12 -1.21 -2.64
C LEU A 97 -2.15 -2.04 -1.87
N ILE A 98 -1.90 -3.35 -1.80
CA ILE A 98 -2.79 -4.33 -1.19
C ILE A 98 -2.15 -4.79 0.11
N TYR A 99 -2.82 -4.58 1.23
CA TYR A 99 -2.33 -4.92 2.56
C TYR A 99 -3.33 -5.84 3.27
N GLN A 100 -2.88 -6.98 3.75
CA GLN A 100 -3.71 -7.93 4.49
C GLN A 100 -3.27 -8.07 5.93
N THR A 101 -4.24 -8.04 6.84
CA THR A 101 -4.09 -8.37 8.25
C THR A 101 -4.61 -9.77 8.56
N LYS A 102 -3.93 -10.45 9.49
CA LYS A 102 -4.36 -11.69 10.13
C LYS A 102 -4.26 -11.52 11.64
N ASN A 103 -5.32 -11.80 12.40
CA ASN A 103 -5.33 -11.69 13.86
C ASN A 103 -4.75 -10.35 14.37
N ASN A 104 -5.15 -9.25 13.73
CA ASN A 104 -4.65 -7.88 13.99
C ASN A 104 -3.13 -7.70 13.82
N LYS A 105 -2.48 -8.55 13.04
CA LYS A 105 -1.06 -8.44 12.68
C LYS A 105 -0.89 -8.28 11.17
N PRO A 106 0.15 -7.56 10.71
CA PRO A 106 0.54 -7.52 9.30
C PRO A 106 0.79 -8.95 8.79
N TYR A 107 0.25 -9.28 7.61
CA TYR A 107 0.33 -10.64 7.07
C TYR A 107 0.83 -10.71 5.63
N ARG A 108 0.28 -9.90 4.71
CA ARG A 108 0.73 -9.87 3.32
C ARG A 108 0.69 -8.45 2.78
N LEU A 109 1.60 -8.17 1.87
CA LEU A 109 1.70 -6.92 1.14
C LEU A 109 1.92 -7.23 -0.33
N GLN A 110 1.24 -6.51 -1.21
CA GLN A 110 1.56 -6.48 -2.63
C GLN A 110 1.49 -5.03 -3.11
N ILE A 111 2.46 -4.64 -3.94
CA ILE A 111 2.57 -3.29 -4.49
C ILE A 111 2.44 -3.38 -6.00
N GLY A 112 1.54 -2.58 -6.56
CA GLY A 112 1.14 -2.70 -7.95
C GLY A 112 0.15 -3.84 -8.17
N TYR A 113 0.13 -4.34 -9.40
CA TYR A 113 -0.71 -5.46 -9.80
C TYR A 113 0.12 -6.41 -10.63
N ASP A 114 0.30 -7.61 -10.09
CA ASP A 114 0.76 -8.77 -10.83
C ASP A 114 -0.31 -9.87 -10.73
N LEU A 115 -0.55 -10.57 -11.85
CA LEU A 115 -1.64 -11.54 -11.97
C LEU A 115 -1.38 -12.82 -11.17
N GLU A 116 -0.12 -13.24 -11.04
CA GLU A 116 0.25 -14.46 -10.33
C GLU A 116 0.39 -14.19 -8.84
N GLU A 117 0.99 -13.06 -8.47
CA GLU A 117 1.15 -12.69 -7.05
C GLU A 117 -0.20 -12.45 -6.36
N ILE A 118 -1.16 -11.81 -7.04
CA ILE A 118 -2.44 -11.45 -6.42
C ILE A 118 -3.30 -12.69 -6.08
N GLU A 119 -3.07 -13.82 -6.75
CA GLU A 119 -3.72 -15.10 -6.45
C GLU A 119 -3.46 -15.57 -5.01
N ILE A 120 -2.37 -15.13 -4.37
CA ILE A 120 -2.07 -15.47 -2.97
C ILE A 120 -3.20 -15.04 -2.03
N PHE A 121 -3.91 -13.94 -2.32
CA PHE A 121 -4.97 -13.41 -1.48
C PHE A 121 -6.26 -14.25 -1.51
N LYS A 122 -6.39 -15.22 -2.42
CA LYS A 122 -7.48 -16.21 -2.41
C LYS A 122 -7.32 -17.29 -1.34
N ARG A 123 -6.08 -17.49 -0.85
CA ARG A 123 -5.80 -18.54 0.13
C ARG A 123 -6.48 -18.21 1.46
N VAL A 124 -7.29 -19.15 1.93
CA VAL A 124 -7.90 -19.08 3.27
C VAL A 124 -6.80 -18.97 4.31
N VAL A 125 -6.94 -18.00 5.20
CA VAL A 125 -6.01 -17.77 6.27
C VAL A 125 -6.41 -18.68 7.44
N HIS A 126 -5.83 -19.87 7.53
CA HIS A 126 -6.08 -20.77 8.65
C HIS A 126 -5.55 -20.15 9.96
N GLU A 127 -6.36 -20.14 11.01
CA GLU A 127 -6.02 -19.54 12.31
C GLU A 127 -5.00 -20.36 13.14
N GLY A 128 -4.48 -21.48 12.63
CA GLY A 128 -3.60 -22.37 13.38
C GLY A 128 -2.18 -22.48 12.84
N ARG A 129 -1.23 -21.84 13.53
CA ARG A 129 -0.05 -22.40 14.20
C ARG A 129 0.68 -21.28 14.93
#